data_AF-A0A7K6WRS5-F1
#
_entry.id   AF-A0A7K6WRS5-F1
#
_cell.length_a   1.000
_cell.length_b   1.000
_cell.length_c   1.000
_cell.angle_alpha   90.00
_cell.angle_beta   90.00
_cell.angle_gamma   90.00
#
_symmetry.space_group_name_H-M   'P 1'
#
loop_
_entity.id
_entity.type
_entity.pdbx_description
1 polymer ?
#
loop_
_entity_poly.entity_id
_entity_poly.type
_entity_poly.pdbx_seq_one_letter_code
_entity_poly.pdbx_strand_id
1 'polypeptide(L)'
;MAPVKISYVVSFSSQDSKYPVENLLREDGLRPWLGCPQDCSRQLRVELQLERASPIGYVDVGNCGCAFLQIEVGRSSWPLDRPYLTLVPSVALMTPADSKLDQNRCGVRMFKEADFLAPAVGQKWDRLRLTCSQPFRKHGQFGLSFIRVRTPLDPEQPPPPSQHGLVRASRASTCSSPQNLRAEEQLKSRLQQLEPGAWSPARLSRPAQMVLSAARSRALRPGASPGAPGDDPELPAEDPGGPAVPGEPRWA
;
A
#
# COMPACT_ATOMS: atom_id res chain seq x y z
N MET A 1 5.97 -6.76 -2.92
CA MET A 1 4.55 -7.01 -2.59
C MET A 1 3.70 -6.23 -3.57
N ALA A 2 2.98 -6.91 -4.47
CA ALA A 2 2.14 -6.28 -5.47
C ALA A 2 0.65 -6.36 -5.05
N PRO A 3 -0.17 -5.31 -5.28
CA PRO A 3 -1.61 -5.38 -5.11
C PRO A 3 -2.23 -6.48 -5.98
N VAL A 4 -3.17 -7.23 -5.42
CA VAL A 4 -3.98 -8.22 -6.15
C VAL A 4 -5.35 -7.60 -6.41
N LYS A 5 -5.69 -7.42 -7.68
CA LYS A 5 -6.95 -6.80 -8.09
C LYS A 5 -8.12 -7.76 -7.90
N ILE A 6 -9.19 -7.27 -7.29
CA ILE A 6 -10.48 -7.95 -7.21
C ILE A 6 -11.28 -7.53 -8.45
N SER A 7 -11.77 -8.50 -9.22
CA SER A 7 -12.43 -8.26 -10.51
C SER A 7 -13.92 -7.98 -10.34
N TYR A 8 -14.65 -8.90 -9.70
CA TYR A 8 -16.09 -8.78 -9.50
C TYR A 8 -16.57 -9.61 -8.29
N VAL A 9 -17.81 -9.37 -7.89
CA VAL A 9 -18.49 -10.10 -6.82
C VAL A 9 -19.18 -11.32 -7.41
N VAL A 10 -18.85 -12.52 -6.92
CA VAL A 10 -19.45 -13.77 -7.38
C VAL A 10 -20.82 -13.97 -6.72
N SER A 11 -20.88 -13.79 -5.40
CA SER A 11 -22.13 -13.92 -4.64
C SER A 11 -22.02 -13.19 -3.30
N PHE A 12 -23.16 -12.88 -2.70
CA PHE A 12 -23.24 -12.30 -1.37
C PHE A 12 -24.54 -12.75 -0.68
N SER A 13 -24.58 -12.70 0.65
CA SER A 13 -25.77 -13.10 1.42
C SER A 13 -26.78 -11.97 1.60
N SER A 14 -26.31 -10.73 1.78
CA SER A 14 -27.14 -9.57 2.11
C SER A 14 -26.37 -8.27 1.84
N GLN A 15 -27.09 -7.22 1.45
CA GLN A 15 -26.50 -5.90 1.23
C GLN A 15 -27.51 -4.76 1.42
N ASP A 16 -27.01 -3.58 1.76
CA ASP A 16 -27.75 -2.33 1.77
C ASP A 16 -27.72 -1.65 0.39
N SER A 17 -28.85 -1.06 0.00
CA SER A 17 -28.98 -0.34 -1.30
C SER A 17 -28.01 0.83 -1.49
N LYS A 18 -27.62 1.51 -0.41
CA LYS A 18 -26.68 2.65 -0.40
C LYS A 18 -25.24 2.21 -0.15
N TYR A 19 -25.05 1.07 0.52
CA TYR A 19 -23.75 0.52 0.89
C TYR A 19 -23.59 -0.92 0.36
N PRO A 20 -23.63 -1.09 -0.98
CA PRO A 20 -23.66 -2.42 -1.57
C PRO A 20 -22.26 -3.06 -1.59
N VAL A 21 -22.21 -4.35 -1.91
CA VAL A 21 -20.99 -5.16 -1.84
C VAL A 21 -19.91 -4.73 -2.84
N GLU A 22 -20.31 -4.12 -3.96
CA GLU A 22 -19.40 -3.59 -4.98
C GLU A 22 -18.49 -2.49 -4.44
N ASN A 23 -18.84 -1.86 -3.31
CA ASN A 23 -17.95 -0.91 -2.65
C ASN A 23 -16.61 -1.55 -2.25
N LEU A 24 -16.56 -2.86 -1.98
CA LEU A 24 -15.32 -3.58 -1.68
C LEU A 24 -14.38 -3.72 -2.88
N LEU A 25 -14.88 -3.53 -4.11
CA LEU A 25 -14.06 -3.57 -5.32
C LEU A 25 -13.29 -2.26 -5.52
N ARG A 26 -13.66 -1.20 -4.80
CA ARG A 26 -13.01 0.11 -4.90
C ARG A 26 -11.77 0.15 -4.04
N GLU A 27 -10.70 0.72 -4.56
CA GLU A 27 -9.44 0.83 -3.82
C GLU A 27 -9.43 1.96 -2.78
N ASP A 28 -10.36 2.91 -2.90
CA ASP A 28 -10.44 4.12 -2.06
C ASP A 28 -10.87 3.83 -0.61
N GLY A 29 -11.66 2.77 -0.39
CA GLY A 29 -12.13 2.35 0.95
C GLY A 29 -13.01 3.39 1.64
N LEU A 30 -13.59 4.33 0.87
CA LEU A 30 -14.36 5.46 1.39
C LEU A 30 -15.80 5.07 1.73
N ARG A 31 -16.31 3.99 1.13
CA ARG A 31 -17.68 3.52 1.32
C ARG A 31 -17.65 2.07 1.79
N PRO A 32 -18.32 1.73 2.90
CA PRO A 32 -18.38 0.35 3.34
C PRO A 32 -19.36 -0.46 2.50
N TRP A 33 -19.20 -1.78 2.55
CA TRP A 33 -20.29 -2.73 2.34
C TRP A 33 -20.98 -2.98 3.68
N LEU A 34 -22.31 -2.85 3.71
CA LEU A 34 -23.13 -3.15 4.88
C LEU A 34 -24.23 -4.13 4.50
N GLY A 35 -24.64 -4.97 5.46
CA GLY A 35 -25.82 -5.82 5.32
C GLY A 35 -27.12 -5.01 5.23
N CYS A 36 -28.15 -5.60 4.66
CA CYS A 36 -29.49 -5.02 4.60
C CYS A 36 -29.99 -4.69 6.03
N PRO A 37 -30.59 -3.51 6.29
CA PRO A 37 -31.10 -3.16 7.62
C PRO A 37 -32.12 -4.15 8.18
N GLN A 38 -32.88 -4.80 7.30
CA GLN A 38 -33.91 -5.79 7.62
C GLN A 38 -33.32 -7.19 7.88
N ASP A 39 -32.06 -7.43 7.52
CA ASP A 39 -31.41 -8.71 7.72
C ASP A 39 -31.02 -8.92 9.19
N CYS A 40 -31.58 -9.99 9.78
CA CYS A 40 -31.32 -10.39 11.16
C CYS A 40 -30.38 -11.59 11.29
N SER A 41 -29.74 -12.05 10.19
CA SER A 41 -28.92 -13.26 10.12
C SER A 41 -27.68 -13.27 11.02
N ARG A 42 -27.25 -12.11 11.53
CA ARG A 42 -26.00 -11.91 12.31
C ARG A 42 -24.72 -12.28 11.55
N GLN A 43 -24.82 -12.67 10.29
CA GLN A 43 -23.70 -13.12 9.49
C GLN A 43 -23.84 -12.60 8.06
N LEU A 44 -22.79 -11.98 7.56
CA LEU A 44 -22.68 -11.57 6.16
C LEU A 44 -21.61 -12.40 5.48
N ARG A 45 -21.91 -12.87 4.27
CA ARG A 45 -20.96 -13.59 3.44
C ARG A 45 -20.85 -12.91 2.09
N VAL A 46 -19.63 -12.81 1.59
CA VAL A 46 -19.35 -12.39 0.22
C VAL A 46 -18.30 -13.32 -0.38
N GLU A 47 -18.45 -13.62 -1.66
CA GLU A 47 -17.49 -14.31 -2.50
C GLU A 47 -17.03 -13.36 -3.61
N LEU A 48 -15.72 -13.20 -3.72
CA LEU A 48 -15.05 -12.26 -4.61
C LEU A 48 -14.14 -13.03 -5.57
N GLN A 49 -14.19 -12.66 -6.84
CA GLN A 49 -13.28 -13.19 -7.86
C GLN A 49 -12.09 -12.25 -8.01
N LEU A 50 -10.89 -12.78 -7.88
CA LEU A 50 -9.64 -12.08 -8.18
C LEU A 50 -9.39 -12.10 -9.69
N GLU A 51 -8.69 -11.09 -10.21
CA GLU A 51 -8.38 -11.00 -11.64
C GLU A 51 -7.56 -12.21 -12.14
N ARG A 52 -6.65 -12.72 -11.30
CA ARG A 52 -5.77 -13.85 -11.61
C ARG A 52 -5.55 -14.72 -10.39
N ALA A 53 -5.28 -16.00 -10.61
CA ALA A 53 -4.84 -16.90 -9.55
C ALA A 53 -3.44 -16.50 -9.07
N SER A 54 -3.35 -15.95 -7.86
CA SER A 54 -2.11 -15.44 -7.27
C SER A 54 -1.86 -15.98 -5.86
N PRO A 55 -0.61 -16.11 -5.42
CA PRO A 55 -0.33 -16.36 -4.02
C PRO A 55 -0.72 -15.13 -3.18
N ILE A 56 -1.28 -15.37 -2.00
CA ILE A 56 -1.68 -14.33 -1.07
C ILE A 56 -0.65 -14.30 0.06
N GLY A 57 0.03 -13.16 0.23
CA GLY A 57 0.99 -12.97 1.32
C GLY A 57 0.47 -12.03 2.42
N TYR A 58 -0.44 -11.13 2.05
CA TYR A 58 -0.96 -10.12 2.97
C TYR A 58 -2.41 -9.77 2.65
N VAL A 59 -3.20 -9.56 3.69
CA VAL A 59 -4.58 -9.09 3.59
C VAL A 59 -4.82 -7.99 4.63
N ASP A 60 -5.22 -6.80 4.19
CA ASP A 60 -5.70 -5.74 5.08
C ASP A 60 -7.22 -5.67 5.00
N VAL A 61 -7.86 -5.54 6.16
CA VAL A 61 -9.31 -5.44 6.25
C VAL A 61 -9.68 -4.25 7.12
N GLY A 62 -10.44 -3.32 6.55
CA GLY A 62 -11.11 -2.25 7.29
C GLY A 62 -12.44 -2.75 7.84
N ASN A 63 -12.60 -2.76 9.15
CA ASN A 63 -13.84 -3.16 9.79
C ASN A 63 -14.93 -2.08 9.62
N CYS A 64 -16.20 -2.50 9.65
CA CYS A 64 -17.35 -1.62 9.85
C CYS A 64 -18.36 -2.29 10.78
N GLY A 65 -17.94 -2.56 12.03
CA GLY A 65 -18.83 -3.11 13.07
C GLY A 65 -18.96 -4.64 13.11
N CYS A 66 -18.13 -5.39 12.40
CA CYS A 66 -18.04 -6.85 12.55
C CYS A 66 -17.35 -7.20 13.88
N ALA A 67 -17.88 -8.18 14.61
CA ALA A 67 -17.21 -8.75 15.77
C ALA A 67 -16.16 -9.78 15.36
N PHE A 68 -16.47 -10.63 14.38
CA PHE A 68 -15.55 -11.63 13.85
C PHE A 68 -15.48 -11.61 12.32
N LEU A 69 -14.33 -12.02 11.81
CA LEU A 69 -14.07 -12.22 10.39
C LEU A 69 -13.35 -13.56 10.18
N GLN A 70 -13.80 -14.32 9.19
CA GLN A 70 -13.09 -15.47 8.64
C GLN A 70 -12.82 -15.22 7.15
N ILE A 71 -11.63 -15.62 6.69
CA ILE A 71 -11.22 -15.48 5.29
C ILE A 71 -10.90 -16.87 4.74
N GLU A 72 -11.54 -17.22 3.64
CA GLU A 72 -11.38 -18.50 2.98
C GLU A 72 -11.02 -18.29 1.51
N VAL A 73 -10.31 -19.25 0.94
CA VAL A 73 -9.79 -19.21 -0.42
C VAL A 73 -10.19 -20.45 -1.21
N GLY A 74 -10.37 -20.26 -2.50
CA GLY A 74 -10.73 -21.32 -3.42
C GLY A 74 -10.24 -21.02 -4.82
N ARG A 75 -10.56 -21.93 -5.75
CA ARG A 75 -10.35 -21.69 -7.17
C ARG A 75 -11.66 -21.70 -7.95
N SER A 76 -11.78 -20.82 -8.93
CA SER A 76 -12.93 -20.78 -9.82
C SER A 76 -13.09 -22.04 -10.67
N SER A 77 -12.00 -22.76 -10.90
CA SER A 77 -11.98 -24.06 -11.58
C SER A 77 -12.29 -25.26 -10.68
N TRP A 78 -12.53 -25.05 -9.39
CA TRP A 78 -12.90 -26.16 -8.50
C TRP A 78 -14.35 -26.62 -8.73
N PRO A 79 -14.63 -27.92 -8.56
CA PRO A 79 -15.99 -28.42 -8.48
C PRO A 79 -16.80 -27.71 -7.39
N LEU A 80 -18.11 -27.54 -7.61
CA LEU A 80 -19.02 -26.82 -6.70
C LEU A 80 -19.13 -27.47 -5.30
N ASP A 81 -18.92 -28.78 -5.21
CA ASP A 81 -18.94 -29.57 -3.99
C ASP A 81 -17.63 -29.48 -3.20
N ARG A 82 -16.56 -28.96 -3.80
CA ARG A 82 -15.29 -28.78 -3.11
C ARG A 82 -15.38 -27.62 -2.12
N PRO A 83 -15.10 -27.85 -0.82
CA PRO A 83 -15.14 -26.78 0.16
C PRO A 83 -13.98 -25.79 -0.07
N TYR A 84 -14.23 -24.53 0.28
CA TYR A 84 -13.19 -23.52 0.41
C TYR A 84 -12.19 -23.92 1.50
N LEU A 85 -10.93 -23.48 1.35
CA LEU A 85 -9.92 -23.65 2.37
C LEU A 85 -9.85 -22.39 3.25
N THR A 86 -9.79 -22.58 4.56
CA THR A 86 -9.59 -21.46 5.48
C THR A 86 -8.18 -20.90 5.33
N LEU A 87 -8.07 -19.63 4.94
CA LEU A 87 -6.82 -18.89 4.90
C LEU A 87 -6.55 -18.26 6.27
N VAL A 88 -7.50 -17.45 6.75
CA VAL A 88 -7.48 -16.85 8.09
C VAL A 88 -8.64 -17.46 8.87
N PRO A 89 -8.39 -18.10 10.03
CA PRO A 89 -9.46 -18.64 10.87
C PRO A 89 -10.40 -17.52 11.36
N SER A 90 -11.52 -17.88 11.98
CA SER A 90 -12.38 -16.86 12.58
C SER A 90 -11.63 -16.08 13.66
N VAL A 91 -11.45 -14.78 13.44
CA VAL A 91 -10.71 -13.90 14.36
C VAL A 91 -11.58 -12.73 14.81
N ALA A 92 -11.35 -12.28 16.05
CA ALA A 92 -12.05 -11.12 16.60
C ALA A 92 -11.53 -9.80 15.99
N LEU A 93 -12.44 -8.94 15.55
CA LEU A 93 -12.19 -7.56 15.14
C LEU A 93 -12.69 -6.55 16.18
N MET A 94 -13.66 -6.94 17.01
CA MET A 94 -14.17 -6.15 18.14
C MET A 94 -14.30 -7.04 19.37
N THR A 95 -14.17 -6.45 20.56
CA THR A 95 -14.53 -7.17 21.78
C THR A 95 -16.06 -7.27 21.91
N PRO A 96 -16.59 -8.18 22.76
CA PRO A 96 -18.02 -8.21 23.04
C PRO A 96 -18.56 -6.92 23.65
N ALA A 97 -17.75 -6.21 24.46
CA ALA A 97 -18.11 -4.93 25.04
C ALA A 97 -18.23 -3.84 23.97
N ASP A 98 -17.21 -3.71 23.11
CA ASP A 98 -17.21 -2.78 21.97
C ASP A 98 -18.38 -3.03 21.04
N SER A 99 -18.70 -4.30 20.78
CA SER A 99 -19.81 -4.68 19.91
C SER A 99 -21.19 -4.29 20.48
N LYS A 100 -21.38 -4.42 21.80
CA LYS A 100 -22.63 -4.02 22.46
C LYS A 100 -22.80 -2.51 22.51
N LEU A 101 -21.70 -1.79 22.75
CA LEU A 101 -21.68 -0.33 22.87
C LEU A 101 -21.48 0.39 21.53
N ASP A 102 -21.23 -0.36 20.47
CA ASP A 102 -20.95 0.15 19.12
C ASP A 102 -19.72 1.06 19.02
N GLN A 103 -18.70 0.77 19.81
CA GLN A 103 -17.45 1.53 19.86
C GLN A 103 -16.37 0.85 19.01
N ASN A 104 -15.36 1.60 18.56
CA ASN A 104 -14.21 1.07 17.80
C ASN A 104 -14.58 0.23 16.56
N ARG A 105 -15.64 0.65 15.85
CA ARG A 105 -16.18 -0.11 14.70
C ARG A 105 -15.28 -0.11 13.47
N CYS A 106 -14.43 0.90 13.33
CA CYS A 106 -13.68 1.23 12.11
C CYS A 106 -12.20 0.83 12.20
N GLY A 107 -11.85 -0.13 13.05
CA GLY A 107 -10.48 -0.63 13.16
C GLY A 107 -10.01 -1.34 11.89
N VAL A 108 -8.71 -1.24 11.59
CA VAL A 108 -8.08 -1.99 10.49
C VAL A 108 -7.30 -3.16 11.08
N ARG A 109 -7.47 -4.35 10.48
CA ARG A 109 -6.66 -5.53 10.82
C ARG A 109 -5.84 -5.97 9.62
N MET A 110 -4.55 -6.21 9.88
CA MET A 110 -3.60 -6.69 8.88
C MET A 110 -3.28 -8.14 9.18
N PHE A 111 -3.38 -8.99 8.16
CA PHE A 111 -2.98 -10.39 8.19
C PHE A 111 -1.75 -10.57 7.32
N LYS A 112 -0.75 -11.25 7.86
CA LYS A 112 0.49 -11.62 7.17
C LYS A 112 0.53 -13.14 7.03
N GLU A 113 1.52 -13.64 6.33
CA GLU A 113 1.71 -15.08 6.12
C GLU A 113 1.73 -15.90 7.42
N ALA A 114 2.25 -15.34 8.52
CA ALA A 114 2.25 -15.98 9.84
C ALA A 114 0.82 -16.16 10.45
N ASP A 115 -0.16 -15.39 9.99
CA ASP A 115 -1.56 -15.50 10.42
C ASP A 115 -2.36 -16.50 9.56
N PHE A 116 -1.74 -17.03 8.48
CA PHE A 116 -2.40 -17.92 7.53
C PHE A 116 -2.23 -19.39 7.91
N LEU A 117 -3.25 -20.20 7.63
CA LEU A 117 -3.17 -21.65 7.83
C LEU A 117 -2.34 -22.31 6.73
N ALA A 118 -1.43 -23.20 7.14
CA ALA A 118 -0.46 -23.88 6.27
C ALA A 118 -1.05 -24.51 4.98
N PRO A 119 -2.26 -25.12 4.97
CA PRO A 119 -2.83 -25.68 3.74
C PRO A 119 -3.09 -24.66 2.62
N ALA A 120 -3.27 -23.39 2.98
CA ALA A 120 -3.58 -22.30 2.05
C ALA A 120 -2.33 -21.54 1.57
N VAL A 121 -1.25 -21.55 2.37
CA VAL A 121 -0.01 -20.80 2.08
C VAL A 121 0.74 -21.40 0.90
N GLY A 122 1.41 -20.55 0.11
CA GLY A 122 2.22 -20.94 -1.06
C GLY A 122 1.41 -21.36 -2.30
N GLN A 123 0.11 -21.60 -2.15
CA GLN A 123 -0.78 -21.89 -3.28
C GLN A 123 -1.32 -20.62 -3.94
N LYS A 124 -1.79 -20.76 -5.19
CA LYS A 124 -2.45 -19.69 -5.95
C LYS A 124 -3.97 -19.79 -5.84
N TRP A 125 -4.61 -18.66 -5.57
CA TRP A 125 -6.04 -18.52 -5.32
C TRP A 125 -6.61 -17.43 -6.23
N ASP A 126 -7.80 -17.65 -6.78
CA ASP A 126 -8.55 -16.64 -7.53
C ASP A 126 -9.98 -16.43 -6.98
N ARG A 127 -10.38 -17.18 -5.95
CA ARG A 127 -11.61 -16.91 -5.20
C ARG A 127 -11.31 -16.63 -3.74
N LEU A 128 -11.96 -15.60 -3.22
CA LEU A 128 -11.88 -15.17 -1.85
C LEU A 128 -13.28 -15.12 -1.26
N ARG A 129 -13.52 -15.83 -0.16
CA ARG A 129 -14.77 -15.80 0.58
C ARG A 129 -14.54 -15.17 1.95
N LEU A 130 -15.34 -14.17 2.27
CA LEU A 130 -15.32 -13.49 3.56
C LEU A 130 -16.59 -13.83 4.31
N THR A 131 -16.45 -14.27 5.55
CA THR A 131 -17.58 -14.46 6.47
C THR A 131 -17.42 -13.52 7.66
N CYS A 132 -18.30 -12.52 7.72
CA CYS A 132 -18.36 -11.52 8.77
C CYS A 132 -19.49 -11.88 9.75
N SER A 133 -19.28 -11.71 11.05
CA SER A 133 -20.36 -11.93 12.03
C SER A 133 -20.40 -10.88 13.12
N GLN A 134 -21.61 -10.62 13.63
CA GLN A 134 -21.86 -9.71 14.73
C GLN A 134 -22.93 -10.30 15.66
N PRO A 135 -22.55 -11.26 16.54
CA PRO A 135 -23.50 -11.95 17.42
C PRO A 135 -23.92 -11.13 18.64
N PHE A 136 -23.15 -10.11 19.02
CA PHE A 136 -23.32 -9.40 20.28
C PHE A 136 -24.29 -8.21 20.18
N ARG A 137 -24.61 -7.77 18.96
CA ARG A 137 -25.50 -6.64 18.71
C ARG A 137 -26.73 -7.07 17.91
N LYS A 138 -27.91 -6.87 18.50
CA LYS A 138 -29.17 -7.33 17.89
C LYS A 138 -29.72 -6.42 16.79
N HIS A 139 -29.43 -5.13 16.89
CA HIS A 139 -29.96 -4.12 15.99
C HIS A 139 -28.79 -3.24 15.60
N GLY A 140 -28.51 -3.13 14.30
CA GLY A 140 -27.38 -2.38 13.77
C GLY A 140 -26.77 -3.08 12.57
N GLN A 141 -26.58 -2.32 11.49
CA GLN A 141 -25.85 -2.80 10.32
C GLN A 141 -24.38 -2.94 10.65
N PHE A 142 -23.77 -3.96 10.06
CA PHE A 142 -22.35 -4.21 10.14
C PHE A 142 -21.86 -4.69 8.76
N GLY A 143 -20.54 -4.71 8.59
CA GLY A 143 -19.90 -5.17 7.37
C GLY A 143 -18.45 -4.71 7.32
N LEU A 144 -17.92 -4.48 6.12
CA LEU A 144 -16.51 -4.14 5.93
C LEU A 144 -16.37 -2.82 5.20
N SER A 145 -15.40 -2.01 5.62
CA SER A 145 -15.05 -0.75 4.97
C SER A 145 -14.24 -0.99 3.69
N PHE A 146 -13.26 -1.89 3.73
CA PHE A 146 -12.48 -2.30 2.56
C PHE A 146 -11.80 -3.64 2.80
N ILE A 147 -11.33 -4.27 1.71
CA ILE A 147 -10.38 -5.37 1.75
C ILE A 147 -9.28 -5.14 0.70
N ARG A 148 -8.02 -5.36 1.08
CA ARG A 148 -6.87 -5.26 0.17
C ARG A 148 -6.03 -6.52 0.27
N VAL A 149 -5.81 -7.16 -0.87
CA VAL A 149 -5.01 -8.38 -0.98
C VAL A 149 -3.70 -8.06 -1.68
N ARG A 150 -2.58 -8.61 -1.21
CA ARG A 150 -1.26 -8.42 -1.84
C ARG A 150 -0.52 -9.75 -1.95
N THR A 151 0.31 -9.86 -2.98
CA THR A 151 1.24 -10.98 -3.14
C THR A 151 2.32 -10.96 -2.04
N PRO A 152 2.90 -12.12 -1.69
CA PRO A 152 4.05 -12.18 -0.81
C PRO A 152 5.24 -11.37 -1.37
N LEU A 153 6.25 -11.14 -0.54
CA LEU A 153 7.52 -10.62 -1.03
C LEU A 153 8.15 -11.71 -1.90
N ASP A 154 8.59 -11.39 -3.12
CA ASP A 154 9.33 -12.36 -3.91
C ASP A 154 10.56 -12.80 -3.09
N PRO A 155 10.81 -14.11 -2.95
CA PRO A 155 12.12 -14.57 -2.48
C PRO A 155 13.12 -14.03 -3.49
N GLU A 156 14.10 -13.25 -3.01
CA GLU A 156 15.19 -12.71 -3.80
C GLU A 156 15.69 -13.79 -4.78
N GLN A 157 15.39 -13.59 -6.06
CA GLN A 157 15.88 -14.47 -7.09
C GLN A 157 17.41 -14.37 -7.04
N PRO A 158 18.17 -15.48 -6.85
CA PRO A 158 19.61 -15.41 -6.92
C PRO A 158 19.99 -14.78 -8.26
N PRO A 159 20.98 -13.87 -8.28
CA PRO A 159 21.32 -13.15 -9.50
C PRO A 159 21.59 -14.16 -10.63
N PRO A 160 21.09 -13.91 -11.85
CA PRO A 160 21.35 -14.81 -12.96
C PRO A 160 22.86 -14.99 -13.13
N PRO A 161 23.35 -16.21 -13.43
CA PRO A 161 24.78 -16.44 -13.63
C PRO A 161 25.25 -15.58 -14.80
N SER A 162 26.01 -14.52 -14.49
CA SER A 162 26.63 -13.64 -15.46
C SER A 162 27.62 -14.43 -16.31
N GLN A 163 27.19 -14.84 -17.50
CA GLN A 163 28.10 -15.29 -18.54
C GLN A 163 28.77 -14.07 -19.16
N HIS A 164 29.90 -13.63 -18.59
CA HIS A 164 30.84 -12.82 -19.33
C HIS A 164 32.26 -13.35 -19.11
N GLY A 165 32.80 -13.87 -20.20
CA GLY A 165 34.12 -14.44 -20.28
C GLY A 165 35.23 -13.45 -19.95
N LEU A 166 36.26 -14.02 -19.33
CA LEU A 166 37.68 -13.75 -19.47
C LEU A 166 38.06 -12.52 -20.34
N VAL A 167 38.34 -11.38 -19.71
CA VAL A 167 39.44 -10.51 -20.16
C VAL A 167 40.23 -10.01 -18.95
N ARG A 168 41.53 -10.13 -19.11
CA ARG A 168 42.63 -10.06 -18.16
C ARG A 168 42.86 -8.65 -17.59
N ALA A 169 43.32 -8.63 -16.34
CA ALA A 169 43.66 -7.45 -15.54
C ALA A 169 44.55 -6.41 -16.24
N SER A 170 44.29 -5.13 -15.97
CA SER A 170 45.22 -4.01 -16.18
C SER A 170 44.95 -2.88 -15.18
N ARG A 171 45.85 -2.84 -14.19
CA ARG A 171 46.33 -1.77 -13.29
C ARG A 171 45.56 -0.44 -13.20
N ALA A 172 45.38 -0.05 -11.94
CA ALA A 172 44.97 1.23 -11.38
C ALA A 172 45.31 2.49 -12.20
N SER A 173 44.35 3.41 -12.28
CA SER A 173 44.59 4.83 -12.51
C SER A 173 43.55 5.65 -11.74
N THR A 174 44.02 6.33 -10.71
CA THR A 174 43.28 7.28 -9.88
C THR A 174 43.03 8.55 -10.69
N CYS A 175 41.78 8.83 -11.04
CA CYS A 175 41.39 10.13 -11.60
C CYS A 175 40.48 10.86 -10.61
N SER A 176 41.09 11.54 -9.64
CA SER A 176 40.43 12.51 -8.78
C SER A 176 40.34 13.85 -9.52
N SER A 177 39.15 14.19 -10.01
CA SER A 177 38.89 15.47 -10.68
C SER A 177 39.12 16.68 -9.74
N PRO A 178 39.72 17.80 -10.21
CA PRO A 178 40.13 18.93 -9.35
C PRO A 178 38.99 19.73 -8.70
N GLN A 179 37.73 19.44 -9.05
CA GLN A 179 36.57 20.23 -8.62
C GLN A 179 36.01 19.78 -7.27
N ASN A 180 36.34 18.58 -6.78
CA ASN A 180 35.77 18.04 -5.54
C ASN A 180 36.58 18.44 -4.28
N LEU A 181 37.88 18.69 -4.42
CA LEU A 181 38.76 19.07 -3.30
C LEU A 181 38.45 20.47 -2.77
N ARG A 182 38.12 21.42 -3.66
CA ARG A 182 37.84 22.82 -3.28
C ARG A 182 36.53 22.95 -2.50
N ALA A 183 35.53 22.13 -2.83
CA ALA A 183 34.25 22.09 -2.11
C ALA A 183 34.37 21.44 -0.72
N GLU A 184 35.18 20.38 -0.59
CA GLU A 184 35.45 19.77 0.73
C GLU A 184 36.19 20.74 1.67
N GLU A 185 37.16 21.49 1.16
CA GLU A 185 37.90 22.50 1.91
C GLU A 185 37.00 23.65 2.40
N GLN A 186 36.12 24.16 1.53
CA GLN A 186 35.15 25.20 1.89
C GLN A 186 34.15 24.72 2.94
N LEU A 187 33.68 23.49 2.82
CA LEU A 187 32.75 22.88 3.79
C LEU A 187 33.42 22.69 5.15
N LYS A 188 34.70 22.26 5.18
CA LYS A 188 35.50 22.17 6.41
C LYS A 188 35.69 23.53 7.07
N SER A 189 36.02 24.56 6.30
CA SER A 189 36.24 25.91 6.82
C SER A 189 34.97 26.48 7.46
N ARG A 190 33.81 26.29 6.82
CA ARG A 190 32.52 26.74 7.38
C ARG A 190 32.11 25.98 8.65
N LEU A 191 32.36 24.67 8.69
CA LEU A 191 32.11 23.86 9.90
C LEU A 191 33.01 24.28 11.06
N GLN A 192 34.26 24.66 10.80
CA GLN A 192 35.18 25.17 11.82
C GLN A 192 34.77 26.54 12.36
N GLN A 193 34.21 27.43 11.52
CA GLN A 193 33.71 28.75 11.97
C GLN A 193 32.49 28.68 12.89
N LEU A 194 31.74 27.57 12.86
CA LEU A 194 30.52 27.38 13.64
C LEU A 194 30.79 26.77 15.04
N GLU A 195 32.04 26.39 15.34
CA GLU A 195 32.44 25.76 16.60
C GLU A 195 33.45 26.65 17.35
N PRO A 196 33.01 27.54 18.28
CA PRO A 196 33.90 28.40 19.03
C PRO A 196 34.72 27.57 20.03
N GLY A 197 36.00 27.32 19.72
CA GLY A 197 36.96 26.68 20.63
C GLY A 197 37.85 25.58 20.03
N ALA A 198 37.69 25.21 18.75
CA ALA A 198 38.47 24.14 18.14
C ALA A 198 39.74 24.66 17.41
N TRP A 199 40.89 24.69 18.08
CA TRP A 199 42.17 25.07 17.46
C TRP A 199 42.81 23.98 16.56
N SER A 200 42.09 22.92 16.18
CA SER A 200 42.63 21.91 15.24
C SER A 200 41.56 21.06 14.56
N PRO A 201 41.75 20.66 13.28
CA PRO A 201 40.79 19.88 12.48
C PRO A 201 40.45 18.49 13.04
N ALA A 202 41.22 17.99 14.01
CA ALA A 202 40.99 16.70 14.66
C ALA A 202 40.00 16.76 15.85
N ARG A 203 39.47 17.93 16.20
CA ARG A 203 38.49 18.10 17.30
C ARG A 203 37.16 18.69 16.86
N LEU A 204 36.66 18.28 15.69
CA LEU A 204 35.29 18.59 15.29
C LEU A 204 34.29 17.74 16.10
N SER A 205 33.15 18.32 16.47
CA SER A 205 32.06 17.59 17.15
C SER A 205 31.55 16.42 16.30
N ARG A 206 30.97 15.40 16.94
CA ARG A 206 30.42 14.19 16.25
C ARG A 206 29.50 14.52 15.07
N PRO A 207 28.60 15.52 15.15
CA PRO A 207 27.77 15.92 14.00
C PRO A 207 28.60 16.46 12.83
N ALA A 208 29.59 17.30 13.10
CA ALA A 208 30.48 17.86 12.07
C ALA A 208 31.29 16.78 11.35
N GLN A 209 31.78 15.78 12.09
CA GLN A 209 32.48 14.63 11.51
C GLN A 209 31.57 13.77 10.62
N MET A 210 30.30 13.63 10.99
CA MET A 210 29.31 12.87 10.23
C MET A 210 29.02 13.54 8.89
N VAL A 211 28.87 14.87 8.87
CA VAL A 211 28.66 15.65 7.63
C VAL A 211 29.86 15.54 6.70
N LEU A 212 31.08 15.66 7.22
CA LEU A 212 32.30 15.48 6.42
C LEU A 212 32.43 14.07 5.84
N SER A 213 32.10 13.05 6.63
CA SER A 213 32.13 11.65 6.17
C SER A 213 31.12 11.42 5.05
N ALA A 214 29.89 11.93 5.18
CA ALA A 214 28.86 11.83 4.16
C ALA A 214 29.25 12.55 2.84
N ALA A 215 29.88 13.72 2.95
CA ALA A 215 30.38 14.46 1.77
C ALA A 215 31.45 13.65 1.01
N ARG A 216 32.38 13.00 1.73
CA ARG A 216 33.38 12.10 1.15
C ARG A 216 32.77 10.87 0.49
N SER A 217 31.72 10.29 1.09
CA SER A 217 30.99 9.16 0.49
C SER A 217 30.31 9.54 -0.83
N ARG A 218 29.90 10.80 -0.96
CA ARG A 218 29.26 11.33 -2.18
C ARG A 218 30.27 11.56 -3.31
N ALA A 219 31.53 11.84 -3.00
CA ALA A 219 32.61 11.98 -3.98
C ALA A 219 33.04 10.67 -4.66
N LEU A 220 32.72 9.52 -4.04
CA LEU A 220 33.05 8.18 -4.55
C LEU A 220 31.93 7.53 -5.38
N ARG A 221 30.81 8.23 -5.59
CA ARG A 221 29.68 7.76 -6.40
C ARG A 221 29.51 8.66 -7.63
N PRO A 222 29.91 8.22 -8.84
CA PRO A 222 29.57 8.93 -10.05
C PRO A 222 28.11 8.63 -10.42
N GLY A 223 27.28 9.66 -10.47
CA GLY A 223 25.99 9.63 -11.17
C GLY A 223 24.75 9.74 -10.28
N ALA A 224 24.31 10.98 -10.03
CA ALA A 224 22.91 11.42 -10.02
C ALA A 224 22.87 12.92 -9.68
N SER A 225 22.83 13.77 -10.70
CA SER A 225 22.55 15.21 -10.53
C SER A 225 21.05 15.39 -10.25
N PRO A 226 20.65 16.16 -9.22
CA PRO A 226 19.31 16.71 -9.12
C PRO A 226 19.26 18.02 -9.92
N GLY A 227 18.40 18.08 -10.93
CA GLY A 227 18.10 19.32 -11.66
C GLY A 227 17.37 20.32 -10.76
N ALA A 228 17.83 21.57 -10.77
CA ALA A 228 17.12 22.70 -10.18
C ALA A 228 16.08 23.24 -11.17
N PRO A 229 14.93 23.77 -10.70
CA PRO A 229 14.00 24.53 -11.52
C PRO A 229 14.48 25.99 -11.63
N GLY A 230 14.39 26.58 -12.81
CA GLY A 230 14.71 27.99 -13.07
C GLY A 230 13.60 28.65 -13.88
N ASP A 231 13.19 29.81 -13.35
CA ASP A 231 12.29 30.87 -13.80
C ASP A 231 12.00 31.08 -15.31
N ASP A 232 10.76 31.54 -15.54
CA ASP A 232 10.17 32.27 -16.68
C ASP A 232 10.99 33.49 -17.18
N PRO A 233 10.69 34.02 -18.40
CA PRO A 233 9.77 35.17 -18.45
C PRO A 233 8.84 35.28 -19.69
N GLU A 234 7.63 35.78 -19.42
CA GLU A 234 6.91 36.90 -20.07
C GLU A 234 6.20 36.74 -21.44
N LEU A 235 4.97 37.26 -21.46
CA LEU A 235 3.90 37.28 -22.48
C LEU A 235 4.15 38.31 -23.62
N PRO A 236 3.25 38.41 -24.61
CA PRO A 236 2.15 39.36 -24.44
C PRO A 236 0.76 38.87 -24.86
N ALA A 237 -0.22 39.62 -24.38
CA ALA A 237 -1.67 39.48 -24.47
C ALA A 237 -2.24 39.57 -25.90
N GLU A 238 -3.41 38.96 -26.12
CA GLU A 238 -4.63 39.66 -26.57
C GLU A 238 -5.88 38.80 -26.28
N ASP A 239 -6.85 39.41 -25.61
CA ASP A 239 -8.29 39.09 -25.51
C ASP A 239 -8.98 40.44 -25.79
N PRO A 240 -10.10 40.52 -26.56
CA PRO A 240 -11.40 40.30 -25.94
C PRO A 240 -12.50 39.71 -26.86
N GLY A 241 -13.41 38.93 -26.29
CA GLY A 241 -14.78 38.88 -26.81
C GLY A 241 -15.62 37.65 -26.46
N GLY A 242 -16.41 37.74 -25.38
CA GLY A 242 -17.70 37.02 -25.29
C GLY A 242 -18.86 37.90 -25.83
N PRO A 243 -20.14 37.55 -25.59
CA PRO A 243 -20.78 36.24 -25.40
C PRO A 243 -21.97 36.04 -26.39
N ALA A 244 -22.49 34.80 -26.55
CA ALA A 244 -23.84 34.61 -27.10
C ALA A 244 -24.50 33.27 -26.66
N VAL A 245 -25.61 33.41 -25.95
CA VAL A 245 -26.68 32.41 -25.69
C VAL A 245 -27.88 32.87 -26.55
N PRO A 246 -28.59 31.99 -27.29
CA PRO A 246 -29.91 31.49 -26.86
C PRO A 246 -30.22 30.07 -27.40
N GLY A 247 -31.21 29.30 -26.96
CA GLY A 247 -32.32 29.49 -26.04
C GLY A 247 -33.15 28.18 -25.95
N GLU A 248 -33.96 28.09 -24.90
CA GLU A 248 -35.05 27.10 -24.79
C GLU A 248 -36.13 27.34 -25.86
N PRO A 249 -37.07 26.38 -26.03
CA PRO A 249 -38.45 26.79 -25.81
C PRO A 249 -39.24 25.88 -24.86
N ARG A 250 -40.24 26.55 -24.27
CA ARG A 250 -41.23 26.12 -23.30
C ARG A 250 -42.24 25.09 -23.84
N TRP A 251 -42.82 24.39 -22.87
CA TRP A 251 -44.12 23.69 -22.86
C TRP A 251 -45.23 24.36 -23.69
N ALA A 252 -45.94 23.54 -24.46
CA ALA A 252 -47.41 23.39 -24.55
C ALA A 252 -47.73 22.33 -25.61
#